data_AF-A0A2V7Y0C4-F1
#
_entry.id   AF-A0A2V7Y0C4-F1
#
_cell.length_a   1.000
_cell.length_b   1.000
_cell.length_c   1.000
_cell.angle_alpha   90.00
_cell.angle_beta   90.00
_cell.angle_gamma   90.00
#
_symmetry.space_group_name_H-M   'P 1'
#
loop_
_entity.id
_entity.type
_entity.pdbx_description
1 polymer ?
#
loop_
_entity_poly.entity_id
_entity_poly.type
_entity_poly.pdbx_seq_one_letter_code
_entity_poly.pdbx_strand_id
1 'polypeptide(L)'
;MLELAERQPRDITALAAIKGLLPRLRREADAILAAIARAAELPEDELPLLTSSPRPVVSEATRRRIDALRSWRAAEATRLAVDVSVVLPQRLLERVAELDPRESADLERVEGLRRWRRETFGEALVRVARAA
;
A
#
# COMPACT_ATOMS: atom_id res chain seq x y z
N MET A 1 14.18 -11.30 14.15
CA MET A 1 14.99 -10.97 12.95
C MET A 1 15.76 -9.68 13.14
N LEU A 2 15.12 -8.54 13.47
CA LEU A 2 15.85 -7.29 13.74
C LEU A 2 16.87 -7.43 14.90
N GLU A 3 16.44 -8.00 16.03
CA GLU A 3 17.32 -8.22 17.20
C GLU A 3 18.53 -9.12 16.90
N LEU A 4 18.43 -10.01 15.90
CA LEU A 4 19.55 -10.84 15.44
C LEU A 4 20.59 -10.00 14.70
N ALA A 5 20.14 -9.08 13.86
CA ALA A 5 21.00 -8.16 13.11
C ALA A 5 21.67 -7.11 14.02
N GLU A 6 20.96 -6.64 15.05
CA GLU A 6 21.51 -5.68 16.02
C GLU A 6 22.56 -6.32 16.94
N ARG A 7 22.29 -7.53 17.45
CA ARG A 7 23.17 -8.18 18.45
C ARG A 7 24.31 -9.00 17.85
N GLN A 8 24.19 -9.43 16.60
CA GLN A 8 25.20 -10.20 15.86
C GLN A 8 25.85 -11.32 16.71
N PRO A 9 25.06 -12.28 17.20
CA PRO A 9 25.57 -13.36 18.05
C PRO A 9 26.66 -14.16 17.34
N ARG A 10 27.70 -14.52 18.09
CA ARG A 10 28.87 -15.27 17.59
C ARG A 10 28.91 -16.72 18.05
N ASP A 11 27.98 -17.10 18.92
CA ASP A 11 27.88 -18.45 19.47
C ASP A 11 26.43 -18.86 19.73
N ILE A 12 26.24 -20.16 19.99
CA ILE A 12 24.92 -20.79 20.19
C ILE A 12 24.22 -20.23 21.43
N THR A 13 24.97 -19.86 22.48
CA THR A 13 24.41 -19.32 23.73
C THR A 13 23.83 -17.93 23.50
N ALA A 14 24.58 -17.06 22.83
CA ALA A 14 24.15 -15.73 22.44
C ALA A 14 22.99 -15.78 21.45
N LEU A 15 23.01 -16.74 20.51
CA LEU A 15 21.90 -16.97 19.58
C LEU A 15 20.63 -17.42 20.31
N ALA A 16 20.74 -18.31 21.30
CA ALA A 16 19.60 -18.78 22.10
C ALA A 16 18.98 -17.68 22.98
N ALA A 17 19.74 -16.63 23.30
CA ALA A 17 19.28 -15.47 24.06
C ALA A 17 18.50 -14.44 23.22
N ILE A 18 18.43 -14.61 21.89
CA ILE A 18 17.68 -13.72 21.00
C ILE A 18 16.18 -13.99 21.13
N LYS A 19 15.42 -12.96 21.49
CA LYS A 19 13.95 -13.08 21.61
C LYS A 19 13.32 -13.38 20.25
N GLY A 20 12.39 -14.34 20.25
CA GLY A 20 11.65 -14.73 19.05
C GLY A 20 12.36 -15.75 18.14
N LEU A 21 13.51 -16.30 18.56
CA LEU A 21 14.10 -17.46 17.90
C LEU A 21 13.28 -18.72 18.23
N LEU A 22 12.67 -19.33 17.22
CA LEU A 22 11.83 -20.51 17.40
C LEU A 22 12.68 -21.75 17.76
N PRO A 23 12.22 -22.65 18.66
CA PRO A 23 12.96 -23.84 19.04
C PRO A 23 13.38 -24.75 17.87
N ARG A 24 12.57 -24.80 16.80
CA ARG A 24 12.86 -25.56 15.59
C ARG A 24 14.13 -25.10 14.84
N LEU A 25 14.55 -23.85 15.03
CA LEU A 25 15.74 -23.27 14.39
C LEU A 25 17.05 -23.65 15.09
N ARG A 26 16.99 -24.36 16.23
CA ARG A 26 18.20 -24.84 16.92
C ARG A 26 19.04 -25.79 16.06
N ARG A 27 18.40 -26.53 15.14
CA ARG A 27 19.10 -27.40 14.18
C ARG A 27 19.86 -26.62 13.11
N GLU A 28 19.45 -25.38 12.88
CA GLU A 28 20.05 -24.46 11.89
C GLU A 28 21.01 -23.47 12.56
N ALA A 29 21.32 -23.64 13.86
CA ALA A 29 22.10 -22.67 14.64
C ALA A 29 23.46 -22.37 13.99
N ASP A 30 24.16 -23.41 13.54
CA ASP A 30 25.47 -23.26 12.89
C ASP A 30 25.35 -22.52 11.55
N ALA A 31 24.30 -22.80 10.76
CA ALA A 31 24.06 -22.12 9.50
C ALA A 31 23.71 -20.62 9.70
N ILE A 32 22.97 -20.30 10.76
CA ILE A 32 22.63 -18.93 11.13
C ILE A 32 23.89 -18.16 11.58
N LEU A 33 24.71 -18.75 12.45
CA LEU A 33 25.97 -18.13 12.90
C LEU A 33 26.93 -17.93 11.73
N ALA A 34 27.05 -18.90 10.83
CA ALA A 34 27.87 -18.78 9.62
C ALA A 34 27.35 -17.67 8.69
N ALA A 35 26.04 -17.48 8.56
CA ALA A 35 25.48 -16.40 7.78
C ALA A 35 25.78 -15.01 8.40
N ILE A 36 25.70 -14.89 9.73
CA ILE A 36 26.04 -13.66 10.45
C ILE A 36 27.53 -13.34 10.29
N ALA A 37 28.40 -14.33 10.45
CA ALA A 37 29.85 -14.16 10.27
C ALA A 37 30.19 -13.69 8.86
N ARG A 38 29.63 -14.34 7.83
CA ARG A 38 29.82 -13.91 6.43
C ARG A 38 29.33 -12.49 6.20
N ALA A 39 28.18 -12.10 6.77
CA ALA A 39 27.66 -10.75 6.63
C ALA A 39 28.52 -9.69 7.32
N ALA A 40 29.17 -10.03 8.43
CA ALA A 40 30.08 -9.14 9.16
C ALA A 40 31.42 -8.92 8.45
N GLU A 41 31.80 -9.83 7.54
CA GLU A 41 33.02 -9.76 6.72
C GLU A 41 32.79 -9.10 5.35
N LEU A 42 31.55 -8.77 5.00
CA LEU A 42 31.24 -8.13 3.72
C LEU A 42 31.91 -6.74 3.63
N PRO A 43 32.62 -6.45 2.54
CA PRO A 43 33.09 -5.11 2.21
C PRO A 43 31.94 -4.10 2.13
N GLU A 44 32.20 -2.83 2.47
CA GLU A 44 31.18 -1.78 2.51
C GLU A 44 30.52 -1.53 1.13
N ASP A 45 31.26 -1.76 0.05
CA ASP A 45 30.79 -1.65 -1.33
C ASP A 45 29.90 -2.82 -1.79
N GLU A 46 29.89 -3.93 -1.05
CA GLU A 46 28.99 -5.07 -1.28
C GLU A 46 27.72 -5.01 -0.42
N LEU A 47 27.64 -4.07 0.53
CA LEU A 47 26.45 -3.92 1.37
C LEU A 47 25.25 -3.47 0.53
N PRO A 48 24.05 -4.05 0.76
CA PRO A 48 22.85 -3.66 0.04
C PRO A 48 22.52 -2.19 0.32
N LEU A 49 22.43 -1.40 -0.74
CA LEU A 49 21.99 -0.02 -0.65
C LEU A 49 20.51 0.03 -0.24
N LEU A 50 20.23 0.74 0.86
CA LEU A 50 18.87 1.13 1.20
C LEU A 50 18.39 2.18 0.19
N THR A 51 17.85 1.73 -0.94
CA THR A 51 17.15 2.63 -1.86
C THR A 51 15.86 3.06 -1.19
N SER A 52 15.88 4.25 -0.57
CA SER A 52 14.66 4.93 -0.17
C SER A 52 13.92 5.32 -1.45
N SER A 53 13.11 4.42 -1.98
CA SER A 53 12.13 4.82 -3.00
C SER A 53 11.23 5.85 -2.35
N PRO A 54 11.18 7.10 -2.86
CA PRO A 54 10.30 8.10 -2.29
C PRO A 54 8.88 7.53 -2.30
N ARG A 55 8.22 7.60 -1.15
CA ARG A 55 6.82 7.19 -1.03
C ARG A 55 6.05 7.89 -2.15
N PRO A 56 5.20 7.18 -2.94
CA PRO A 56 4.46 7.81 -4.02
C PRO A 56 3.74 9.06 -3.50
N VAL A 57 4.17 10.23 -3.97
CA VAL A 57 3.58 11.50 -3.55
C VAL A 57 2.29 11.64 -4.34
N VAL A 58 1.17 11.25 -3.72
CA VAL A 58 -0.16 11.58 -4.26
C VAL A 58 -0.24 13.10 -4.32
N SER A 59 -0.38 13.64 -5.55
CA SER A 59 -0.44 15.08 -5.77
C SER A 59 -1.54 15.73 -4.93
N GLU A 60 -1.36 16.99 -4.53
CA GLU A 60 -2.39 17.71 -3.77
C GLU A 60 -3.73 17.74 -4.51
N ALA A 61 -3.69 17.90 -5.84
CA ALA A 61 -4.86 17.85 -6.70
C ALA A 61 -5.58 16.48 -6.63
N THR A 62 -4.83 15.37 -6.64
CA THR A 62 -5.42 14.03 -6.48
C THR A 62 -6.04 13.86 -5.10
N ARG A 63 -5.40 14.38 -4.03
CA ARG A 63 -5.98 14.35 -2.67
C ARG A 63 -7.30 15.11 -2.59
N ARG A 64 -7.37 16.32 -3.16
CA ARG A 64 -8.59 17.13 -3.22
C ARG A 64 -9.72 16.38 -3.93
N ARG A 65 -9.44 15.73 -5.06
CA ARG A 65 -10.41 14.87 -5.77
C ARG A 65 -10.89 13.69 -4.93
N ILE A 66 -9.98 13.00 -4.22
CA ILE A 66 -10.35 11.90 -3.31
C ILE A 66 -11.33 12.39 -2.24
N ASP A 67 -11.05 13.53 -1.61
CA ASP A 67 -11.90 14.05 -0.54
C ASP A 67 -13.26 14.55 -1.05
N ALA A 68 -13.28 15.19 -2.22
CA ALA A 68 -14.52 15.59 -2.90
C ALA A 68 -15.39 14.37 -3.25
N LEU A 69 -14.79 13.32 -3.85
CA LEU A 69 -15.49 12.08 -4.19
C LEU A 69 -15.96 11.33 -2.94
N ARG A 70 -15.19 11.36 -1.84
CA ARG A 70 -15.60 10.74 -0.56
C ARG A 70 -16.84 11.42 0.00
N SER A 71 -16.86 12.75 -0.03
CA SER A 71 -17.98 13.58 0.44
C SER A 71 -19.23 13.33 -0.40
N TRP A 72 -19.08 13.35 -1.73
CA TRP A 72 -20.17 13.02 -2.64
C TRP A 72 -20.71 11.59 -2.42
N ARG A 73 -19.82 10.59 -2.31
CA ARG A 73 -20.22 9.19 -2.10
C ARG A 73 -21.04 9.03 -0.82
N ALA A 74 -20.66 9.70 0.26
CA ALA A 74 -21.38 9.64 1.53
C ALA A 74 -22.80 10.23 1.42
N ALA A 75 -22.92 11.37 0.74
CA ALA A 75 -24.22 12.01 0.49
C ALA A 75 -25.12 11.13 -0.39
N GLU A 76 -24.55 10.55 -1.45
CA GLU A 76 -25.29 9.72 -2.40
C GLU A 76 -25.74 8.39 -1.79
N ALA A 77 -24.89 7.76 -0.97
CA ALA A 77 -25.23 6.54 -0.23
C ALA A 77 -26.39 6.79 0.73
N THR A 78 -26.38 7.93 1.43
CA THR A 78 -27.47 8.36 2.31
C THR A 78 -28.77 8.57 1.51
N ARG A 79 -28.69 9.28 0.38
CA ARG A 79 -29.84 9.55 -0.49
C ARG A 79 -30.51 8.27 -1.01
N LEU A 80 -29.71 7.26 -1.31
CA LEU A 80 -30.17 5.97 -1.85
C LEU A 80 -30.48 4.94 -0.77
N ALA A 81 -30.22 5.24 0.51
CA ALA A 81 -30.32 4.30 1.63
C ALA A 81 -29.52 3.00 1.40
N VAL A 82 -28.31 3.13 0.83
CA VAL A 82 -27.39 2.00 0.57
C VAL A 82 -26.04 2.22 1.23
N ASP A 83 -25.25 1.16 1.33
CA ASP A 83 -23.87 1.27 1.80
C ASP A 83 -22.97 2.05 0.81
N VAL A 84 -21.98 2.78 1.34
CA VAL A 84 -21.05 3.59 0.53
C VAL A 84 -20.28 2.76 -0.50
N SER A 85 -19.97 1.50 -0.20
CA SER A 85 -19.31 0.59 -1.15
C SER A 85 -20.22 0.21 -2.31
N VAL A 86 -21.55 0.25 -2.13
CA VAL A 86 -22.54 0.04 -3.19
C VAL A 86 -22.59 1.24 -4.14
N VAL A 87 -22.26 2.46 -3.68
CA VAL A 87 -22.13 3.66 -4.52
C VAL A 87 -20.76 3.77 -5.19
N LEU A 88 -19.64 3.58 -4.46
CA LEU A 88 -18.28 3.51 -5.02
C LEU A 88 -17.28 2.91 -4.02
N PRO A 89 -16.69 1.72 -4.25
CA PRO A 89 -15.67 1.17 -3.37
C PRO A 89 -14.44 2.10 -3.31
N GLN A 90 -13.76 2.12 -2.16
CA GLN A 90 -12.61 3.02 -1.93
C GLN A 90 -11.54 2.90 -3.02
N ARG A 91 -11.21 1.67 -3.43
CA ARG A 91 -10.25 1.40 -4.51
C ARG A 91 -10.65 2.01 -5.85
N LEU A 92 -11.94 2.02 -6.18
CA LEU A 92 -12.41 2.64 -7.44
C LEU A 92 -12.46 4.17 -7.31
N LEU A 93 -12.78 4.69 -6.13
CA LEU A 93 -12.73 6.12 -5.85
C LEU A 93 -11.33 6.70 -6.09
N GLU A 94 -10.30 6.03 -5.57
CA GLU A 94 -8.90 6.44 -5.77
C GLU A 94 -8.50 6.37 -7.24
N ARG A 95 -8.87 5.30 -7.96
CA ARG A 95 -8.62 5.19 -9.41
C ARG A 95 -9.32 6.29 -10.22
N VAL A 96 -10.55 6.66 -9.85
CA VAL A 96 -11.27 7.77 -10.51
C VAL A 96 -10.57 9.11 -10.21
N ALA A 97 -10.11 9.32 -8.98
CA ALA A 97 -9.39 10.53 -8.61
C ALA A 97 -8.02 10.65 -9.31
N GLU A 98 -7.31 9.53 -9.50
CA GLU A 98 -6.05 9.46 -10.24
C GLU A 98 -6.25 9.67 -11.75
N LEU A 99 -7.33 9.11 -12.31
CA LEU A 99 -7.66 9.26 -13.73
C LEU A 99 -7.98 10.71 -14.13
N ASP A 100 -8.55 11.50 -13.21
CA ASP A 100 -9.02 12.88 -13.48
C ASP A 100 -9.95 12.97 -14.70
N PRO A 101 -11.08 12.22 -14.71
CA PRO A 101 -11.95 12.13 -15.87
C PRO A 101 -12.58 13.49 -16.21
N ARG A 102 -12.57 13.83 -17.50
CA ARG A 102 -13.15 15.07 -18.04
C ARG A 102 -14.53 14.85 -18.64
N GLU A 103 -14.81 13.62 -19.05
CA GLU A 103 -16.09 13.17 -19.57
C GLU A 103 -16.44 11.73 -19.12
N SER A 104 -17.70 11.35 -19.27
CA SER A 104 -18.18 10.02 -18.83
C SER A 104 -17.51 8.86 -19.58
N ALA A 105 -17.03 9.10 -20.82
CA ALA A 105 -16.27 8.12 -21.60
C ALA A 105 -14.89 7.81 -20.98
N ASP A 106 -14.28 8.74 -20.24
CA ASP A 106 -13.01 8.46 -19.57
C ASP A 106 -13.15 7.35 -18.53
N LEU A 107 -14.31 7.24 -17.89
CA LEU A 107 -14.60 6.24 -16.86
C LEU A 107 -14.55 4.80 -17.38
N GLU A 108 -14.60 4.58 -18.70
CA GLU A 108 -14.40 3.26 -19.30
C GLU A 108 -13.00 2.71 -19.01
N ARG A 109 -12.01 3.60 -18.82
CA ARG A 109 -10.62 3.27 -18.52
C ARG A 109 -10.41 2.80 -17.08
N VAL A 110 -11.42 2.98 -16.20
CA VAL A 110 -11.35 2.55 -14.80
C VAL A 110 -11.65 1.06 -14.74
N GLU A 111 -10.58 0.26 -14.74
CA GLU A 111 -10.70 -1.20 -14.59
C GLU A 111 -11.47 -1.56 -13.31
N GLY A 112 -12.50 -2.41 -13.47
CA GLY A 112 -13.40 -2.83 -12.40
C GLY A 112 -14.63 -1.94 -12.18
N LEU A 113 -14.73 -0.81 -12.89
CA LEU A 113 -15.92 0.04 -12.86
C LEU A 113 -17.02 -0.53 -13.75
N ARG A 114 -17.96 -1.26 -13.14
CA ARG A 114 -19.07 -1.92 -13.84
C ARG A 114 -19.92 -0.92 -14.63
N ARG A 115 -20.42 -1.35 -15.79
CA ARG A 115 -21.24 -0.55 -16.72
C ARG A 115 -22.40 0.19 -16.02
N TRP A 116 -23.20 -0.51 -15.23
CA TRP A 116 -24.33 0.10 -14.52
C TRP A 116 -23.90 1.28 -13.64
N ARG A 117 -22.72 1.21 -13.02
CA ARG A 117 -22.21 2.28 -12.15
C ARG A 117 -21.83 3.51 -12.95
N ARG A 118 -21.31 3.33 -14.16
CA ARG A 118 -21.01 4.40 -15.11
C ARG A 118 -22.29 5.06 -15.60
N GLU A 119 -23.30 4.25 -15.93
CA GLU A 119 -24.61 4.74 -16.37
C GLU A 119 -25.35 5.48 -15.25
N THR A 120 -25.27 5.03 -14.00
CA THR A 120 -25.97 5.65 -12.86
C THR A 120 -25.21 6.86 -12.29
N PHE A 121 -23.89 6.79 -12.16
CA PHE A 121 -23.11 7.79 -11.42
C PHE A 121 -22.07 8.53 -12.25
N GLY A 122 -21.88 8.18 -13.54
CA GLY A 122 -20.77 8.68 -14.35
C GLY A 122 -20.71 10.20 -14.44
N GLU A 123 -21.84 10.85 -14.72
CA GLU A 123 -21.91 12.31 -14.79
C GLU A 123 -21.58 12.96 -13.44
N ALA A 124 -22.06 12.39 -12.33
CA ALA A 124 -21.77 12.88 -11.00
C ALA A 124 -20.29 12.73 -10.64
N LEU A 125 -19.67 11.59 -10.97
CA LEU A 125 -18.25 11.33 -10.76
C LEU A 125 -17.37 12.33 -11.52
N VAL A 126 -17.67 12.57 -12.79
CA VAL A 126 -16.93 13.54 -13.63
C VAL A 126 -17.10 14.95 -13.07
N ARG A 127 -18.33 15.35 -12.74
CA ARG A 127 -18.61 16.68 -12.19
C ARG A 127 -17.85 16.93 -10.89
N VAL A 128 -17.85 15.96 -9.97
CA VAL A 128 -17.16 16.08 -8.67
C VAL A 128 -15.64 16.08 -8.87
N ALA A 129 -15.11 15.22 -9.73
CA ALA A 129 -13.67 15.16 -10.02
C ALA A 129 -13.14 16.45 -10.68
N ARG A 130 -13.95 17.10 -11.53
CA ARG A 130 -13.57 18.37 -12.18
C ARG A 130 -13.65 19.60 -11.29
N ALA A 131 -14.47 19.54 -10.23
CA ALA A 131 -14.70 20.67 -9.32
C ALA A 131 -13.67 20.75 -8.18
N ALA A 132 -12.80 19.74 -8.04
CA ALA A 132 -11.80 19.61 -6.98
C ALA A 132 -10.39 19.96 -7.46
#